data_AF-A0A3N7EM20-F1
#
_entry.id   AF-A0A3N7EM20-F1
#
_cell.length_a   1.000
_cell.length_b   1.000
_cell.length_c   1.000
_cell.angle_alpha   90.00
_cell.angle_beta   90.00
_cell.angle_gamma   90.00
#
_symmetry.space_group_name_H-M   'P 1'
#
loop_
_entity.id
_entity.type
_entity.pdbx_description
1 polymer ?
#
loop_
_entity_poly.entity_id
_entity_poly.type
_entity_poly.pdbx_seq_one_letter_code
_entity_poly.pdbx_strand_id
1 'polypeptide(L)'
;MFTGLLGACWLWPGSETPPALIEGPSNSIQEPPPAAQASPALKVVAAAASTPSLPKPAVTPDVMAQWTQGFSSEQPYALALRLRDARLPGSFGAALTLTHACRSAMGQVRAGELLGPDSDPLLRGKNEPNYAQRVQARDSLERRCLAFSQHRDIDMPLADDHPGQTLNQAIYLFPYFFATGKARQFAQILAEQGQLQHFLPMLPYWDGKAMTEEGDRQVYNGAMNLAVKLATAPTVAPDQDIRLLAACLSQGHCAKDFIELHRMNSPQDTEERRRVEALAQEMVAAMRAGDYQKFAR
;
A
#
# COMPACT_ATOMS: atom_id res chain seq x y z
N MET A 1 -32.97 -0.49 -9.36
CA MET A 1 -32.47 0.20 -8.15
C MET A 1 -30.99 -0.10 -8.06
N PHE A 2 -30.13 0.86 -8.41
CA PHE A 2 -28.68 0.72 -8.41
C PHE A 2 -28.14 1.06 -7.02
N THR A 3 -27.74 0.06 -6.25
CA THR A 3 -26.92 0.25 -5.04
C THR A 3 -25.49 0.47 -5.49
N GLY A 4 -25.03 1.72 -5.39
CA GLY A 4 -23.65 2.09 -5.66
C GLY A 4 -22.70 1.32 -4.77
N LEU A 5 -21.80 0.56 -5.40
CA LEU A 5 -20.58 0.06 -4.80
C LEU A 5 -19.75 1.27 -4.36
N LEU A 6 -19.89 1.67 -3.09
CA LEU A 6 -18.85 2.40 -2.38
C LEU A 6 -17.70 1.42 -2.16
N GLY A 7 -17.00 1.10 -3.24
CA GLY A 7 -15.62 0.68 -3.13
C GLY A 7 -14.92 1.84 -2.43
N ALA A 8 -14.59 1.65 -1.15
CA ALA A 8 -13.66 2.50 -0.45
C ALA A 8 -12.32 2.37 -1.19
N CYS A 9 -12.18 3.13 -2.28
CA CYS A 9 -10.89 3.52 -2.80
C CYS A 9 -10.18 4.11 -1.60
N TRP A 10 -9.07 3.47 -1.23
CA TRP A 10 -8.10 3.96 -0.27
C TRP A 10 -7.46 5.21 -0.87
N LEU A 11 -8.25 6.29 -0.97
CA LEU A 11 -7.83 7.58 -1.43
C LEU A 11 -7.24 8.31 -0.24
N TRP A 12 -5.96 8.55 -0.37
CA TRP A 12 -5.15 9.45 0.45
C TRP A 12 -5.88 10.77 0.72
N PRO A 13 -6.17 11.15 1.98
CA PRO A 13 -6.60 12.51 2.29
C PRO A 13 -5.37 13.41 2.26
N GLY A 14 -5.15 14.07 1.12
CA GLY A 14 -4.15 15.12 0.97
C GLY A 14 -4.69 16.43 1.52
N SER A 15 -4.23 16.84 2.70
CA SER A 15 -4.29 18.20 3.22
C SER A 15 -2.86 18.47 3.74
N GLU A 16 -2.14 19.54 3.44
CA GLU A 16 -2.49 20.95 3.24
C GLU A 16 -1.45 21.61 2.30
N THR A 17 -1.76 22.82 1.85
CA THR A 17 -0.98 23.76 1.02
C THR A 17 0.55 23.68 1.13
N PRO A 18 1.30 23.73 -0.01
CA PRO A 18 2.75 23.87 0.03
C PRO A 18 3.16 25.27 0.52
N PRO A 19 4.23 25.40 1.33
CA PRO A 19 4.78 26.70 1.67
C PRO A 19 5.41 27.35 0.44
N ALA A 20 5.25 28.67 0.34
CA ALA A 20 5.77 29.50 -0.74
C ALA A 20 7.29 29.32 -0.91
N LEU A 21 7.72 29.12 -2.15
CA LEU A 21 9.13 29.18 -2.56
C LEU A 21 9.65 30.60 -2.33
N ILE A 22 10.63 30.73 -1.44
CA ILE A 22 11.45 31.94 -1.31
C ILE A 22 12.48 31.89 -2.44
N GLU A 23 12.31 32.75 -3.44
CA GLU A 23 13.32 33.01 -4.47
C GLU A 23 14.53 33.71 -3.84
N GLY A 24 15.67 33.03 -3.83
CA GLY A 24 16.99 33.59 -3.53
C GLY A 24 17.83 33.71 -4.80
N PRO A 25 18.69 34.73 -4.93
CA PRO A 25 19.13 35.24 -6.23
C PRO A 25 20.18 34.38 -6.94
N SER A 26 20.00 34.36 -8.26
CA SER A 26 20.94 33.95 -9.30
C SER A 26 22.34 34.52 -9.08
N ASN A 27 23.35 33.65 -9.12
CA ASN A 27 24.73 34.07 -9.34
C ASN A 27 25.35 33.22 -10.46
N SER A 28 25.60 33.90 -11.57
CA SER A 28 26.33 33.46 -12.75
C SER A 28 27.83 33.43 -12.46
N ILE A 29 28.51 32.34 -12.84
CA ILE A 29 29.97 32.27 -13.03
C ILE A 29 30.15 31.34 -14.24
N GLN A 30 30.24 31.84 -15.47
CA GLN A 30 31.40 32.43 -16.16
C GLN A 30 32.49 31.39 -16.50
N GLU A 31 32.42 30.93 -17.74
CA GLU A 31 33.37 30.08 -18.46
C GLU A 31 34.45 30.94 -19.14
N PRO A 32 35.70 30.45 -19.26
CA PRO A 32 36.48 30.70 -20.48
C PRO A 32 37.26 29.46 -21.01
N PRO A 33 37.76 29.51 -22.28
CA PRO A 33 37.90 28.34 -23.17
C PRO A 33 39.39 27.99 -23.51
N PRO A 34 39.70 27.30 -24.63
CA PRO A 34 40.15 25.91 -24.68
C PRO A 34 41.67 25.74 -24.91
N ALA A 35 42.25 24.61 -24.51
CA ALA A 35 43.59 24.20 -24.95
C ALA A 35 43.51 22.86 -25.70
N ALA A 36 43.77 22.93 -27.00
CA ALA A 36 43.95 21.78 -27.88
C ALA A 36 45.34 21.16 -27.62
N GLN A 37 45.38 19.87 -27.29
CA GLN A 37 46.55 19.03 -27.53
C GLN A 37 46.12 17.68 -28.08
N ALA A 38 46.79 17.29 -29.15
CA ALA A 38 46.52 16.12 -29.97
C ALA A 38 46.85 14.79 -29.27
N SER A 39 46.17 13.75 -29.74
CA SER A 39 46.15 12.34 -29.36
C SER A 39 47.51 11.69 -28.98
N PRO A 40 47.44 10.57 -28.25
CA PRO A 40 47.56 9.31 -28.97
C PRO A 40 46.40 8.35 -28.70
N ALA A 41 45.97 7.68 -29.76
CA ALA A 41 44.94 6.67 -29.76
C ALA A 41 45.31 5.50 -28.83
N LEU A 42 44.73 5.47 -27.64
CA LEU A 42 44.65 4.26 -26.83
C LEU A 42 43.31 3.59 -27.12
N LYS A 43 43.37 2.44 -27.79
CA LYS A 43 42.30 1.45 -27.84
C LYS A 43 41.96 1.03 -26.40
N VAL A 44 41.01 1.73 -25.78
CA VAL A 44 40.30 1.20 -24.62
C VAL A 44 39.28 0.23 -25.20
N VAL A 45 39.67 -1.04 -25.19
CA VAL A 45 38.74 -2.16 -25.31
C VAL A 45 37.59 -1.86 -24.35
N ALA A 46 36.38 -1.77 -24.89
CA ALA A 46 35.17 -1.73 -24.10
C ALA A 46 35.09 -3.05 -23.31
N ALA A 47 35.76 -3.08 -22.17
CA ALA A 47 35.43 -4.00 -21.11
C ALA A 47 34.03 -3.58 -20.69
N ALA A 48 33.04 -4.34 -21.16
CA ALA A 48 31.74 -4.38 -20.56
C ALA A 48 32.00 -4.64 -19.07
N ALA A 49 31.99 -3.56 -18.28
CA ALA A 49 31.83 -3.66 -16.86
C ALA A 49 30.42 -4.22 -16.69
N SER A 50 30.32 -5.55 -16.67
CA SER A 50 29.32 -6.24 -15.90
C SER A 50 29.55 -5.80 -14.47
N THR A 51 29.03 -4.62 -14.12
CA THR A 51 28.77 -4.25 -12.74
C THR A 51 28.06 -5.46 -12.15
N PRO A 52 28.67 -6.15 -11.18
CA PRO A 52 27.93 -7.11 -10.39
C PRO A 52 26.73 -6.32 -9.89
N SER A 53 25.53 -6.73 -10.29
CA SER A 53 24.31 -6.28 -9.64
C SER A 53 24.49 -6.71 -8.18
N LEU A 54 25.05 -5.82 -7.36
CA LEU A 54 25.00 -5.96 -5.93
C LEU A 54 23.55 -6.29 -5.62
N PRO A 55 23.26 -7.36 -4.85
CA PRO A 55 21.91 -7.61 -4.40
C PRO A 55 21.49 -6.35 -3.64
N LYS A 56 20.71 -5.50 -4.30
CA LYS A 56 20.11 -4.35 -3.65
C LYS A 56 19.32 -4.93 -2.48
N PRO A 57 19.39 -4.31 -1.30
CA PRO A 57 18.72 -4.83 -0.14
C PRO A 57 17.21 -4.66 -0.36
N ALA A 58 16.59 -5.66 -0.97
CA ALA A 58 15.16 -5.81 -1.08
C ALA A 58 14.61 -6.20 0.30
N VAL A 59 13.32 -5.97 0.52
CA VAL A 59 12.63 -6.45 1.72
C VAL A 59 12.96 -7.90 1.97
N THR A 60 13.41 -8.20 3.18
CA THR A 60 13.71 -9.57 3.54
C THR A 60 12.40 -10.34 3.76
N PRO A 61 12.38 -11.67 3.49
CA PRO A 61 11.23 -12.51 3.84
C PRO A 61 10.81 -12.35 5.31
N ASP A 62 11.76 -12.09 6.20
CA ASP A 62 11.51 -11.85 7.63
C ASP A 62 10.71 -10.56 7.88
N VAL A 63 11.04 -9.46 7.18
CA VAL A 63 10.27 -8.22 7.27
C VAL A 63 8.85 -8.42 6.73
N MET A 64 8.68 -9.17 5.63
CA MET A 64 7.36 -9.53 5.10
C MET A 64 6.56 -10.41 6.08
N ALA A 65 7.22 -11.36 6.74
CA ALA A 65 6.57 -12.22 7.73
C ALA A 65 6.14 -11.43 8.98
N GLN A 66 7.01 -10.56 9.50
CA GLN A 66 6.72 -9.72 10.67
C GLN A 66 5.60 -8.72 10.39
N TRP A 67 5.63 -8.08 9.21
CA TRP A 67 4.55 -7.23 8.72
C TRP A 67 3.20 -7.91 8.79
N THR A 68 3.09 -9.13 8.24
CA THR A 68 1.78 -9.77 7.99
C THR A 68 1.12 -10.15 9.30
N GLN A 69 1.92 -10.62 10.24
CA GLN A 69 1.50 -10.85 11.62
C GLN A 69 1.06 -9.57 12.34
N GLY A 70 1.55 -8.39 11.93
CA GLY A 70 1.14 -7.12 12.51
C GLY A 70 -0.36 -6.84 12.40
N PHE A 71 -1.03 -7.35 11.35
CA PHE A 71 -2.47 -7.14 11.20
C PHE A 71 -3.32 -7.96 12.17
N SER A 72 -2.82 -9.09 12.68
CA SER A 72 -3.48 -9.91 13.71
C SER A 72 -2.87 -9.77 15.11
N SER A 73 -1.80 -8.97 15.26
CA SER A 73 -1.15 -8.73 16.55
C SER A 73 -2.03 -7.96 17.53
N GLU A 74 -2.01 -8.36 18.81
CA GLU A 74 -2.62 -7.61 19.92
C GLU A 74 -1.92 -6.25 20.18
N GLN A 75 -0.68 -6.07 19.73
CA GLN A 75 0.11 -4.85 19.95
C GLN A 75 0.72 -4.32 18.64
N PRO A 76 -0.11 -3.95 17.65
CA PRO A 76 0.39 -3.55 16.34
C PRO A 76 1.19 -2.24 16.40
N TYR A 77 0.87 -1.35 17.35
CA TYR A 77 1.59 -0.08 17.54
C TYR A 77 3.05 -0.30 17.98
N ALA A 78 3.28 -1.17 18.97
CA ALA A 78 4.63 -1.51 19.41
C ALA A 78 5.43 -2.20 18.31
N LEU A 79 4.79 -3.03 17.48
CA LEU A 79 5.43 -3.61 16.31
C LEU A 79 5.79 -2.54 15.27
N ALA A 80 4.89 -1.61 14.95
CA ALA A 80 5.15 -0.56 13.98
C ALA A 80 6.31 0.36 14.42
N LEU A 81 6.42 0.68 15.71
CA LEU A 81 7.58 1.39 16.26
C LEU A 81 8.88 0.61 16.06
N ARG A 82 8.91 -0.69 16.43
CA ARG A 82 10.09 -1.54 16.21
C ARG A 82 10.50 -1.63 14.74
N LEU A 83 9.54 -1.73 13.84
CA LEU A 83 9.78 -1.76 12.40
C LEU A 83 10.36 -0.42 11.92
N ARG A 84 9.78 0.72 12.33
CA ARG A 84 10.34 2.06 12.02
C ARG A 84 11.76 2.23 12.57
N ASP A 85 12.02 1.76 13.78
CA ASP A 85 13.33 1.86 14.44
C ASP A 85 14.40 0.95 13.82
N ALA A 86 14.00 -0.07 13.05
CA ALA A 86 14.93 -0.99 12.41
C ALA A 86 15.74 -0.34 11.27
N ARG A 87 15.18 0.68 10.59
CA ARG A 87 15.86 1.43 9.49
C ARG A 87 16.37 0.50 8.36
N LEU A 88 15.68 -0.62 8.16
CA LEU A 88 15.97 -1.59 7.12
C LEU A 88 15.03 -1.40 5.93
N PRO A 89 15.42 -1.77 4.70
CA PRO A 89 14.50 -1.77 3.56
C PRO A 89 13.21 -2.54 3.84
N GLY A 90 12.08 -1.89 3.56
CA GLY A 90 10.73 -2.39 3.82
C GLY A 90 10.23 -2.21 5.25
N SER A 91 11.10 -1.94 6.23
CA SER A 91 10.69 -1.85 7.64
C SER A 91 9.79 -0.63 7.89
N PHE A 92 10.18 0.56 7.41
CA PHE A 92 9.31 1.74 7.46
C PHE A 92 8.03 1.56 6.63
N GLY A 93 8.12 0.96 5.43
CA GLY A 93 6.94 0.67 4.62
C GLY A 93 5.93 -0.26 5.33
N ALA A 94 6.42 -1.25 6.08
CA ALA A 94 5.59 -2.11 6.90
C ALA A 94 4.89 -1.33 8.03
N ALA A 95 5.65 -0.50 8.74
CA ALA A 95 5.12 0.38 9.79
C ALA A 95 4.04 1.34 9.24
N LEU A 96 4.29 1.93 8.08
CA LEU A 96 3.35 2.81 7.39
C LEU A 96 2.06 2.06 7.00
N THR A 97 2.17 0.85 6.45
CA THR A 97 1.00 0.03 6.11
C THR A 97 0.15 -0.31 7.33
N LEU A 98 0.77 -0.72 8.45
CA LEU A 98 0.06 -0.98 9.70
C LEU A 98 -0.63 0.29 10.21
N THR A 99 0.06 1.43 10.13
CA THR A 99 -0.49 2.74 10.51
C THR A 99 -1.74 3.08 9.71
N HIS A 100 -1.69 2.94 8.38
CA HIS A 100 -2.84 3.18 7.51
C HIS A 100 -4.01 2.25 7.79
N ALA A 101 -3.76 0.96 7.97
CA ALA A 101 -4.82 -0.01 8.28
C ALA A 101 -5.50 0.32 9.61
N CYS A 102 -4.72 0.63 10.65
CA CYS A 102 -5.27 0.98 11.95
C CYS A 102 -6.05 2.30 11.92
N ARG A 103 -5.54 3.33 11.24
CA ARG A 103 -6.26 4.62 11.14
C ARG A 103 -7.55 4.50 10.36
N SER A 104 -7.56 3.73 9.26
CA SER A 104 -8.78 3.45 8.52
C SER A 104 -9.80 2.69 9.37
N ALA A 105 -9.35 1.68 10.11
CA ALA A 105 -10.20 0.94 11.04
C ALA A 105 -10.79 1.85 12.13
N MET A 106 -9.99 2.76 12.72
CA MET A 106 -10.48 3.76 13.67
C MET A 106 -11.46 4.75 13.03
N GLY A 107 -11.30 5.05 11.74
CA GLY A 107 -12.30 5.79 10.96
C GLY A 107 -13.66 5.07 10.93
N GLN A 108 -13.66 3.74 10.77
CA GLN A 108 -14.90 2.93 10.81
C GLN A 108 -15.52 2.91 12.21
N VAL A 109 -14.69 2.80 13.26
CA VAL A 109 -15.15 2.88 14.65
C VAL A 109 -15.86 4.21 14.93
N ARG A 110 -15.30 5.32 14.46
CA ARG A 110 -15.83 6.68 14.73
C ARG A 110 -16.90 7.14 13.75
N ALA A 111 -17.16 6.39 12.67
CA ALA A 111 -18.14 6.78 11.66
C ALA A 111 -19.53 7.04 12.28
N GLY A 112 -19.94 6.22 13.26
CA GLY A 112 -21.20 6.39 13.99
C GLY A 112 -21.27 7.64 14.88
N GLU A 113 -20.14 8.10 15.41
CA GLU A 113 -20.06 9.30 16.25
C GLU A 113 -20.23 10.58 15.42
N LEU A 114 -19.74 10.57 14.17
CA LEU A 114 -19.70 11.73 13.28
C LEU A 114 -20.95 11.88 12.42
N LEU A 115 -21.54 10.77 11.97
CA LEU A 115 -22.63 10.75 10.98
C LEU A 115 -24.01 10.45 11.62
N GLY A 116 -24.06 10.28 12.95
CA GLY A 116 -25.30 10.09 13.73
C GLY A 116 -25.72 8.63 13.91
N PRO A 117 -26.76 8.35 14.72
CA PRO A 117 -27.13 6.99 15.12
C PRO A 117 -27.48 6.06 13.95
N ASP A 118 -28.13 6.61 12.93
CA ASP A 118 -28.52 5.87 11.72
C ASP A 118 -27.32 5.51 10.85
N SER A 119 -26.19 6.17 11.04
CA SER A 119 -24.94 5.89 10.34
C SER A 119 -24.05 4.91 11.10
N ASP A 120 -24.26 4.76 12.42
CA ASP A 120 -23.46 3.91 13.29
C ASP A 120 -23.64 2.45 12.88
N PRO A 121 -22.57 1.78 12.42
CA PRO A 121 -22.67 0.40 11.98
C PRO A 121 -23.11 -0.58 13.08
N LEU A 122 -22.92 -0.22 14.36
CA LEU A 122 -23.42 -0.98 15.50
C LEU A 122 -24.89 -0.73 15.79
N LEU A 123 -25.38 0.49 15.58
CA LEU A 123 -26.77 0.85 15.90
C LEU A 123 -27.75 0.42 14.82
N ARG A 124 -27.33 0.39 13.53
CA ARG A 124 -28.18 -0.09 12.41
C ARG A 124 -28.69 -1.51 12.58
N GLY A 125 -27.99 -2.34 13.36
CA GLY A 125 -28.23 -3.78 13.38
C GLY A 125 -28.18 -4.41 14.77
N LYS A 126 -28.66 -3.71 15.82
CA LYS A 126 -28.71 -4.29 17.19
C LYS A 126 -29.42 -5.64 17.28
N ASN A 127 -30.34 -5.92 16.36
CA ASN A 127 -31.10 -7.17 16.29
C ASN A 127 -30.56 -8.16 15.24
N GLU A 128 -29.45 -7.85 14.58
CA GLU A 128 -28.87 -8.71 13.55
C GLU A 128 -28.00 -9.82 14.15
N PRO A 129 -27.90 -11.00 13.49
CA PRO A 129 -27.13 -12.14 13.99
C PRO A 129 -25.67 -11.83 14.33
N ASN A 130 -25.05 -10.86 13.64
CA ASN A 130 -23.63 -10.53 13.80
C ASN A 130 -23.38 -9.39 14.81
N TYR A 131 -24.39 -8.89 15.53
CA TYR A 131 -24.24 -7.74 16.42
C TYR A 131 -23.12 -7.94 17.46
N ALA A 132 -23.09 -9.09 18.14
CA ALA A 132 -22.07 -9.38 19.14
C ALA A 132 -20.66 -9.40 18.54
N GLN A 133 -20.49 -9.94 17.33
CA GLN A 133 -19.21 -9.96 16.62
C GLN A 133 -18.75 -8.56 16.24
N ARG A 134 -19.68 -7.68 15.83
CA ARG A 134 -19.34 -6.28 15.55
C ARG A 134 -18.91 -5.53 16.81
N VAL A 135 -19.58 -5.74 17.95
CA VAL A 135 -19.15 -5.14 19.23
C VAL A 135 -17.73 -5.59 19.57
N GLN A 136 -17.45 -6.89 19.48
CA GLN A 136 -16.10 -7.43 19.68
C GLN A 136 -15.07 -6.85 18.69
N ALA A 137 -15.45 -6.69 17.42
CA ALA A 137 -14.59 -6.08 16.41
C ALA A 137 -14.25 -4.63 16.76
N ARG A 138 -15.24 -3.83 17.20
CA ARG A 138 -15.01 -2.45 17.67
C ARG A 138 -14.04 -2.42 18.84
N ASP A 139 -14.33 -3.19 19.90
CA ASP A 139 -13.51 -3.20 21.12
C ASP A 139 -12.07 -3.64 20.82
N SER A 140 -11.91 -4.63 19.93
CA SER A 140 -10.60 -5.08 19.45
C SER A 140 -9.86 -3.99 18.69
N LEU A 141 -10.53 -3.30 17.76
CA LEU A 141 -9.94 -2.22 16.98
C LEU A 141 -9.56 -1.02 17.83
N GLU A 142 -10.43 -0.57 18.73
CA GLU A 142 -10.14 0.54 19.65
C GLU A 142 -8.89 0.23 20.48
N ARG A 143 -8.86 -0.94 21.13
CA ARG A 143 -7.73 -1.38 21.95
C ARG A 143 -6.41 -1.46 21.19
N ARG A 144 -6.43 -1.93 19.94
CA ARG A 144 -5.23 -2.19 19.13
C ARG A 144 -4.75 -0.96 18.35
N CYS A 145 -5.67 -0.11 17.91
CA CYS A 145 -5.39 0.94 16.93
C CYS A 145 -5.50 2.37 17.45
N LEU A 146 -6.03 2.61 18.67
CA LEU A 146 -6.21 3.96 19.20
C LEU A 146 -4.90 4.77 19.23
N ALA A 147 -3.77 4.15 19.59
CA ALA A 147 -2.46 4.82 19.67
C ALA A 147 -2.02 5.43 18.33
N PHE A 148 -2.30 4.77 17.20
CA PHE A 148 -1.96 5.29 15.86
C PHE A 148 -2.72 6.58 15.51
N SER A 149 -3.88 6.82 16.14
CA SER A 149 -4.65 8.06 15.94
C SER A 149 -4.07 9.24 16.73
N GLN A 150 -3.28 8.97 17.76
CA GLN A 150 -2.72 9.97 18.68
C GLN A 150 -1.29 10.37 18.28
N HIS A 151 -0.52 9.44 17.72
CA HIS A 151 0.89 9.64 17.43
C HIS A 151 1.11 9.76 15.92
N ARG A 152 1.37 10.98 15.44
CA ARG A 152 1.64 11.28 14.01
C ARG A 152 3.09 11.11 13.60
N ASP A 153 4.01 11.07 14.56
CA ASP A 153 5.43 10.91 14.30
C ASP A 153 5.76 9.57 13.63
N ILE A 154 4.94 8.54 13.87
CA ILE A 154 5.08 7.22 13.23
C ILE A 154 4.85 7.24 11.71
N ASP A 155 4.24 8.30 11.18
CA ASP A 155 4.02 8.48 9.74
C ASP A 155 5.30 8.88 8.99
N MET A 156 6.33 9.29 9.72
CA MET A 156 7.56 9.80 9.14
C MET A 156 8.71 8.83 9.39
N PRO A 157 9.53 8.56 8.36
CA PRO A 157 10.76 7.80 8.56
C PRO A 157 11.71 8.58 9.47
N LEU A 158 12.60 7.86 10.15
CA LEU A 158 13.65 8.50 10.93
C LEU A 158 14.61 9.27 10.01
N ALA A 159 15.30 10.27 10.55
CA ALA A 159 16.18 11.15 9.76
C ALA A 159 17.33 10.37 9.09
N ASP A 160 17.80 9.30 9.72
CA ASP A 160 18.86 8.42 9.24
C ASP A 160 18.36 7.13 8.56
N ASP A 161 17.04 6.97 8.41
CA ASP A 161 16.43 5.87 7.66
C ASP A 161 16.38 6.18 6.16
N HIS A 162 17.51 6.06 5.46
CA HIS A 162 17.58 6.34 4.02
C HIS A 162 16.56 5.56 3.17
N PRO A 163 16.33 4.24 3.39
CA PRO A 163 15.27 3.51 2.69
C PRO A 163 13.88 4.09 2.94
N GLY A 164 13.54 4.38 4.21
CA GLY A 164 12.25 4.98 4.57
C GLY A 164 12.06 6.38 3.98
N GLN A 165 13.10 7.22 4.00
CA GLN A 165 13.10 8.54 3.36
C GLN A 165 12.83 8.43 1.86
N THR A 166 13.45 7.46 1.19
CA THR A 166 13.23 7.20 -0.25
C THR A 166 11.77 6.84 -0.53
N LEU A 167 11.18 5.95 0.27
CA LEU A 167 9.76 5.59 0.15
C LEU A 167 8.85 6.81 0.36
N ASN A 168 9.08 7.56 1.44
CA ASN A 168 8.24 8.70 1.82
C ASN A 168 8.26 9.78 0.73
N GLN A 169 9.45 10.10 0.20
CA GLN A 169 9.59 11.02 -0.93
C GLN A 169 8.90 10.48 -2.18
N ALA A 170 9.03 9.19 -2.47
CA ALA A 170 8.40 8.59 -3.64
C ALA A 170 6.87 8.69 -3.58
N ILE A 171 6.27 8.45 -2.42
CA ILE A 171 4.84 8.59 -2.19
C ILE A 171 4.39 10.05 -2.37
N TYR A 172 5.14 11.02 -1.82
CA TYR A 172 4.84 12.44 -2.01
C TYR A 172 4.92 12.87 -3.49
N LEU A 173 5.91 12.34 -4.22
CA LEU A 173 6.14 12.64 -5.63
C LEU A 173 5.33 11.75 -6.58
N PHE A 174 4.41 10.93 -6.08
CA PHE A 174 3.62 10.02 -6.91
C PHE A 174 3.00 10.71 -8.15
N PRO A 175 2.30 11.86 -8.05
CA PRO A 175 1.74 12.53 -9.22
C PRO A 175 2.79 12.89 -10.29
N TYR A 176 4.00 13.24 -9.85
CA TYR A 176 5.12 13.57 -10.75
C TYR A 176 5.65 12.32 -11.48
N PHE A 177 5.77 11.17 -10.82
CA PHE A 177 6.19 9.92 -11.46
C PHE A 177 5.26 9.55 -12.63
N PHE A 178 3.97 9.86 -12.50
CA PHE A 178 2.96 9.60 -13.52
C PHE A 178 3.02 10.58 -14.67
N ALA A 179 3.03 11.88 -14.34
CA ALA A 179 3.10 12.94 -15.34
C ALA A 179 4.36 12.86 -16.22
N THR A 180 5.45 12.27 -15.70
CA THR A 180 6.73 12.17 -16.40
C THR A 180 7.06 10.80 -16.97
N GLY A 181 6.12 9.84 -16.96
CA GLY A 181 6.34 8.50 -17.51
C GLY A 181 7.36 7.66 -16.73
N LYS A 182 7.59 7.98 -15.45
CA LYS A 182 8.52 7.28 -14.54
C LYS A 182 7.80 6.24 -13.66
N ALA A 183 6.64 5.75 -14.09
CA ALA A 183 5.85 4.76 -13.36
C ALA A 183 6.65 3.50 -12.98
N ARG A 184 7.52 3.02 -13.89
CA ARG A 184 8.42 1.88 -13.61
C ARG A 184 9.41 2.15 -12.48
N GLN A 185 10.00 3.34 -12.43
CA GLN A 185 10.91 3.74 -11.35
C GLN A 185 10.17 3.78 -10.01
N PHE A 186 8.93 4.27 -10.00
CA PHE A 186 8.11 4.29 -8.81
C PHE A 186 7.74 2.88 -8.33
N ALA A 187 7.29 2.02 -9.24
CA ALA A 187 6.97 0.61 -8.95
C ALA A 187 8.20 -0.15 -8.41
N GLN A 188 9.40 0.15 -8.92
CA GLN A 188 10.64 -0.38 -8.38
C GLN A 188 10.88 0.05 -6.94
N ILE A 189 10.74 1.35 -6.60
CA ILE A 189 10.89 1.84 -5.23
C ILE A 189 9.91 1.13 -4.29
N LEU A 190 8.65 0.98 -4.72
CA LEU A 190 7.64 0.27 -3.95
C LEU A 190 8.02 -1.19 -3.74
N ALA A 191 8.47 -1.90 -4.77
CA ALA A 191 8.91 -3.30 -4.65
C ALA A 191 10.11 -3.47 -3.71
N GLU A 192 11.10 -2.58 -3.80
CA GLU A 192 12.25 -2.56 -2.88
C GLU A 192 11.82 -2.37 -1.41
N GLN A 193 10.63 -1.79 -1.18
CA GLN A 193 10.04 -1.55 0.13
C GLN A 193 8.86 -2.48 0.46
N GLY A 194 8.58 -3.47 -0.40
CA GLY A 194 7.48 -4.42 -0.22
C GLY A 194 6.11 -3.74 -0.27
N GLN A 195 6.04 -2.52 -0.81
CA GLN A 195 4.87 -1.64 -0.86
C GLN A 195 4.15 -1.67 -2.21
N LEU A 196 4.39 -2.67 -3.06
CA LEU A 196 3.76 -2.72 -4.38
C LEU A 196 2.25 -2.52 -4.28
N GLN A 197 1.61 -3.10 -3.26
CA GLN A 197 0.18 -3.06 -3.03
C GLN A 197 -0.44 -1.66 -2.87
N HIS A 198 0.32 -0.62 -2.50
CA HIS A 198 -0.24 0.72 -2.25
C HIS A 198 -0.68 1.46 -3.50
N PHE A 199 -0.32 0.97 -4.67
CA PHE A 199 -0.28 1.81 -5.85
C PHE A 199 -0.86 1.21 -7.12
N LEU A 200 -1.14 -0.08 -7.06
CA LEU A 200 -1.58 -0.86 -8.20
C LEU A 200 -2.96 -0.49 -8.75
N PRO A 201 -3.94 -0.03 -7.95
CA PRO A 201 -5.22 0.41 -8.51
C PRO A 201 -5.11 1.57 -9.52
N MET A 202 -3.98 2.29 -9.54
CA MET A 202 -3.74 3.43 -10.45
C MET A 202 -2.93 3.06 -11.69
N LEU A 203 -2.46 1.81 -11.78
CA LEU A 203 -1.73 1.27 -12.94
C LEU A 203 -2.58 0.15 -13.55
N PRO A 204 -3.59 0.41 -14.40
CA PRO A 204 -4.38 -0.64 -15.05
C PRO A 204 -3.53 -1.36 -16.10
N TYR A 205 -2.49 -2.06 -15.65
CA TYR A 205 -1.51 -2.76 -16.43
C TYR A 205 -1.19 -4.07 -15.72
N TRP A 206 -1.21 -5.15 -16.50
CA TRP A 206 -0.86 -6.48 -16.02
C TRP A 206 -0.11 -7.23 -17.12
N ASP A 207 1.09 -7.70 -16.81
CA ASP A 207 1.88 -8.61 -17.63
C ASP A 207 1.97 -8.20 -19.12
N GLY A 208 2.46 -6.99 -19.38
CA GLY A 208 2.61 -6.52 -20.74
C GLY A 208 1.39 -5.77 -21.30
N LYS A 209 0.21 -5.91 -20.67
CA LYS A 209 -1.08 -5.49 -21.25
C LYS A 209 -1.75 -4.38 -20.44
N ALA A 210 -2.26 -3.38 -21.15
CA ALA A 210 -3.10 -2.35 -20.56
C ALA A 210 -4.54 -2.87 -20.40
N MET A 211 -5.11 -2.70 -19.21
CA MET A 211 -6.43 -3.16 -18.80
C MET A 211 -7.45 -2.01 -18.97
N THR A 212 -7.56 -1.49 -20.20
CA THR A 212 -8.31 -0.27 -20.51
C THR A 212 -9.77 -0.51 -20.89
N GLU A 213 -10.13 -1.73 -21.30
CA GLU A 213 -11.52 -2.10 -21.59
C GLU A 213 -12.33 -2.19 -20.30
N GLU A 214 -13.62 -1.82 -20.33
CA GLU A 214 -14.43 -1.69 -19.11
C GLU A 214 -14.51 -2.98 -18.29
N GLY A 215 -14.77 -4.12 -18.96
CA GLY A 215 -14.83 -5.42 -18.29
C GLY A 215 -13.48 -5.87 -17.73
N ASP A 216 -12.39 -5.62 -18.46
CA ASP A 216 -11.04 -5.94 -17.99
C ASP A 216 -10.60 -5.04 -16.83
N ARG A 217 -11.03 -3.78 -16.83
CA ARG A 217 -10.78 -2.84 -15.73
C ARG A 217 -11.53 -3.25 -14.46
N GLN A 218 -12.77 -3.72 -14.57
CA GLN A 218 -13.53 -4.24 -13.42
C GLN A 218 -12.85 -5.47 -12.83
N VAL A 219 -12.48 -6.44 -13.69
CA VAL A 219 -11.73 -7.63 -13.28
C VAL A 219 -10.38 -7.27 -12.66
N TYR A 220 -9.63 -6.34 -13.27
CA TYR A 220 -8.35 -5.87 -12.74
C TYR A 220 -8.51 -5.22 -11.36
N ASN A 221 -9.46 -4.30 -11.19
CA ASN A 221 -9.68 -3.62 -9.92
C ASN A 221 -10.16 -4.58 -8.83
N GLY A 222 -11.04 -5.52 -9.16
CA GLY A 222 -11.49 -6.57 -8.25
C GLY A 222 -10.32 -7.47 -7.83
N ALA A 223 -9.55 -7.95 -8.80
CA ALA A 223 -8.39 -8.81 -8.58
C ALA A 223 -7.32 -8.10 -7.77
N MET A 224 -7.05 -6.83 -8.05
CA MET A 224 -6.06 -6.04 -7.36
C MET A 224 -6.42 -5.85 -5.89
N ASN A 225 -7.64 -5.40 -5.62
CA ASN A 225 -8.13 -5.21 -4.26
C ASN A 225 -8.09 -6.51 -3.44
N LEU A 226 -8.37 -7.65 -4.07
CA LEU A 226 -8.28 -8.96 -3.43
C LEU A 226 -6.82 -9.39 -3.22
N ALA A 227 -5.97 -9.26 -4.25
CA ALA A 227 -4.57 -9.66 -4.23
C ALA A 227 -3.77 -8.92 -3.17
N VAL A 228 -3.96 -7.61 -3.03
CA VAL A 228 -3.33 -6.79 -1.98
C VAL A 228 -3.61 -7.38 -0.59
N LYS A 229 -4.87 -7.73 -0.32
CA LYS A 229 -5.29 -8.29 0.97
C LYS A 229 -4.70 -9.69 1.18
N LEU A 230 -4.75 -10.55 0.17
CA LEU A 230 -4.21 -11.93 0.23
C LEU A 230 -2.69 -11.99 0.33
N ALA A 231 -1.98 -11.12 -0.39
CA ALA A 231 -0.52 -11.05 -0.37
C ALA A 231 0.00 -10.68 1.02
N THR A 232 -0.80 -9.94 1.78
CA THR A 232 -0.45 -9.39 3.09
C THR A 232 -1.31 -9.95 4.23
N ALA A 233 -2.07 -11.02 3.99
CA ALA A 233 -2.88 -11.66 5.02
C ALA A 233 -1.99 -12.41 6.03
N PRO A 234 -2.27 -12.32 7.34
CA PRO A 234 -1.58 -13.13 8.34
C PRO A 234 -1.91 -14.60 8.15
N THR A 235 -0.93 -15.47 8.39
CA THR A 235 -1.12 -16.92 8.39
C THR A 235 -1.70 -17.44 9.70
N VAL A 236 -1.58 -16.67 10.78
CA VAL A 236 -2.06 -16.99 12.13
C VAL A 236 -3.17 -16.03 12.52
N ALA A 237 -4.29 -16.59 12.98
CA ALA A 237 -5.51 -15.86 13.36
C ALA A 237 -5.99 -14.87 12.26
N PRO A 238 -6.26 -15.34 11.03
CA PRO A 238 -6.68 -14.48 9.92
C PRO A 238 -7.98 -13.72 10.23
N ASP A 239 -8.88 -14.31 11.00
CA ASP A 239 -10.13 -13.71 11.47
C ASP A 239 -9.92 -12.51 12.43
N GLN A 240 -8.72 -12.37 13.00
CA GLN A 240 -8.32 -11.24 13.85
C GLN A 240 -7.59 -10.13 13.06
N ASP A 241 -7.53 -10.24 11.74
CA ASP A 241 -6.97 -9.19 10.89
C ASP A 241 -7.75 -7.88 11.05
N ILE A 242 -7.06 -6.80 11.41
CA ILE A 242 -7.62 -5.44 11.57
C ILE A 242 -8.53 -5.03 10.40
N ARG A 243 -8.20 -5.44 9.17
CA ARG A 243 -8.96 -5.09 7.96
C ARG A 243 -10.24 -5.90 7.84
N LEU A 244 -10.25 -7.17 8.28
CA LEU A 244 -11.49 -7.96 8.37
C LEU A 244 -12.38 -7.45 9.50
N LEU A 245 -11.81 -7.10 10.65
CA LEU A 245 -12.55 -6.48 11.75
C LEU A 245 -13.19 -5.15 11.32
N ALA A 246 -12.46 -4.32 10.58
CA ALA A 246 -12.97 -3.07 10.04
C ALA A 246 -14.08 -3.29 8.98
N ALA A 247 -13.97 -4.36 8.17
CA ALA A 247 -15.02 -4.76 7.24
C ALA A 247 -16.27 -5.27 7.97
N CYS A 248 -16.10 -6.08 9.02
CA CYS A 248 -17.19 -6.56 9.90
C CYS A 248 -17.99 -5.40 10.48
N LEU A 249 -17.31 -4.34 10.94
CA LEU A 249 -17.97 -3.11 11.37
C LEU A 249 -18.72 -2.44 10.22
N SER A 250 -18.01 -2.03 9.18
CA SER A 250 -18.57 -1.16 8.12
C SER A 250 -19.64 -1.82 7.25
N GLN A 251 -19.59 -3.14 7.06
CA GLN A 251 -20.45 -3.87 6.13
C GLN A 251 -21.52 -4.72 6.83
N GLY A 252 -21.42 -4.94 8.14
CA GLY A 252 -22.35 -5.81 8.87
C GLY A 252 -22.09 -7.32 8.73
N HIS A 253 -21.11 -7.70 7.91
CA HIS A 253 -20.76 -9.09 7.64
C HIS A 253 -19.34 -9.40 8.14
N CYS A 254 -19.23 -10.34 9.06
CA CYS A 254 -17.97 -10.70 9.71
C CYS A 254 -17.39 -11.95 9.06
N ALA A 255 -16.78 -11.76 7.89
CA ALA A 255 -16.09 -12.82 7.15
C ALA A 255 -14.85 -13.32 7.91
N LYS A 256 -14.52 -14.60 7.73
CA LYS A 256 -13.35 -15.26 8.34
C LYS A 256 -12.07 -15.04 7.54
N ASP A 257 -12.20 -14.73 6.26
CA ASP A 257 -11.08 -14.43 5.36
C ASP A 257 -11.48 -13.45 4.25
N PHE A 258 -10.47 -13.01 3.48
CA PHE A 258 -10.66 -12.03 2.40
C PHE A 258 -11.33 -12.60 1.15
N ILE A 259 -11.29 -13.92 0.92
CA ILE A 259 -12.00 -14.58 -0.18
C ILE A 259 -13.50 -14.59 0.12
N GLU A 260 -13.88 -15.00 1.33
CA GLU A 260 -15.25 -14.94 1.83
C GLU A 260 -15.79 -13.51 1.77
N LEU A 261 -15.02 -12.53 2.27
CA LEU A 261 -15.40 -11.12 2.20
C LEU A 261 -15.61 -10.64 0.76
N HIS A 262 -14.74 -11.04 -0.18
CA HIS A 262 -14.89 -10.71 -1.59
C HIS A 262 -16.17 -11.33 -2.18
N ARG A 263 -16.42 -12.61 -1.90
CA ARG A 263 -17.60 -13.34 -2.38
C ARG A 263 -18.91 -12.78 -1.83
N MET A 264 -18.91 -12.26 -0.60
CA MET A 264 -20.08 -11.58 -0.01
C MET A 264 -20.38 -10.24 -0.70
N ASN A 265 -19.36 -9.52 -1.15
CA ASN A 265 -19.49 -8.20 -1.77
C ASN A 265 -19.71 -8.24 -3.28
N SER A 266 -19.58 -9.41 -3.91
CA SER A 266 -19.75 -9.60 -5.35
C SER A 266 -21.07 -10.33 -5.61
N PRO A 267 -21.81 -10.03 -6.70
CA PRO A 267 -22.99 -10.80 -7.08
C PRO A 267 -22.67 -12.30 -7.22
N GLN A 268 -23.69 -13.15 -7.03
CA GLN A 268 -23.59 -14.62 -7.01
C GLN A 268 -22.78 -15.18 -8.19
N ASP A 269 -22.16 -16.35 -8.01
CA ASP A 269 -21.16 -17.00 -8.87
C ASP A 269 -21.16 -16.63 -10.36
N THR A 270 -20.47 -15.53 -10.70
CA THR A 270 -20.29 -15.09 -12.08
C THR A 270 -18.97 -15.58 -12.66
N GLU A 271 -18.89 -15.65 -13.98
CA GLU A 271 -17.61 -15.81 -14.69
C GLU A 271 -16.61 -14.71 -14.29
N GLU A 272 -17.08 -13.48 -14.10
CA GLU A 272 -16.26 -12.35 -13.62
C GLU A 272 -15.61 -12.63 -12.27
N ARG A 273 -16.34 -13.18 -11.29
CA ARG A 273 -15.79 -13.55 -9.98
C ARG A 273 -14.66 -14.56 -10.11
N ARG A 274 -14.83 -15.57 -10.98
CA ARG A 274 -13.77 -16.57 -11.24
C ARG A 274 -12.54 -15.93 -11.89
N ARG A 275 -12.73 -14.99 -12.84
CA ARG A 275 -11.63 -14.22 -13.44
C ARG A 275 -10.89 -13.36 -12.41
N VAL A 276 -11.63 -12.70 -11.52
CA VAL A 276 -11.08 -11.90 -10.41
C VAL A 276 -10.25 -12.76 -9.47
N GLU A 277 -10.79 -13.88 -8.99
CA GLU A 277 -10.08 -14.78 -8.07
C GLU A 277 -8.82 -15.37 -8.72
N ALA A 278 -8.88 -15.79 -9.99
CA ALA A 278 -7.73 -16.33 -10.72
C ALA A 278 -6.62 -15.27 -10.89
N LEU A 279 -6.97 -14.09 -11.42
CA LEU A 279 -6.02 -13.00 -11.62
C LEU A 279 -5.42 -12.53 -10.28
N ALA A 280 -6.21 -12.51 -9.21
CA ALA A 280 -5.73 -12.14 -7.89
C ALA A 280 -4.63 -13.07 -7.39
N GLN A 281 -4.72 -14.38 -7.63
CA GLN A 281 -3.68 -15.34 -7.22
C GLN A 281 -2.36 -15.12 -7.97
N GLU A 282 -2.43 -14.81 -9.26
CA GLU A 282 -1.23 -14.46 -10.04
C GLU A 282 -0.58 -13.17 -9.50
N MET A 283 -1.40 -12.17 -9.19
CA MET A 283 -0.96 -10.91 -8.60
C MET A 283 -0.35 -11.11 -7.20
N VAL A 284 -0.90 -12.00 -6.37
CA VAL A 284 -0.32 -12.36 -5.06
C VAL A 284 1.09 -12.92 -5.23
N ALA A 285 1.29 -13.83 -6.17
CA ALA A 285 2.60 -14.41 -6.45
C ALA A 285 3.59 -13.32 -6.90
N ALA A 286 3.19 -12.43 -7.80
CA ALA A 286 4.02 -11.32 -8.27
C ALA A 286 4.38 -10.34 -7.14
N MET A 287 3.42 -9.95 -6.29
CA MET A 287 3.67 -9.06 -5.15
C MET A 287 4.66 -9.68 -4.16
N ARG A 288 4.48 -10.96 -3.81
CA ARG A 288 5.39 -11.67 -2.89
C ARG A 288 6.78 -11.85 -3.48
N ALA A 289 6.88 -11.99 -4.80
CA ALA A 289 8.15 -12.04 -5.52
C ALA A 289 8.80 -10.67 -5.74
N GLY A 290 8.10 -9.57 -5.47
CA GLY A 290 8.57 -8.22 -5.79
C GLY A 290 8.65 -7.95 -7.31
N ASP A 291 7.89 -8.69 -8.12
CA ASP A 291 7.91 -8.60 -9.58
C ASP A 291 7.14 -7.37 -10.08
N TYR A 292 7.76 -6.20 -9.92
CA TYR A 292 7.17 -4.91 -10.32
C TYR A 292 6.98 -4.78 -11.83
N GLN A 293 7.67 -5.59 -12.65
CA GLN A 293 7.56 -5.53 -14.11
C GLN A 293 6.20 -5.99 -14.61
N LYS A 294 5.53 -6.87 -13.87
CA LYS A 294 4.14 -7.26 -14.17
C LYS A 294 3.14 -6.12 -13.98
N PHE A 295 3.48 -5.10 -13.19
CA PHE A 295 2.56 -4.01 -12.84
C PHE A 295 2.87 -2.68 -13.54
N ALA A 296 4.02 -2.58 -14.23
CA ALA A 296 4.44 -1.33 -14.87
C ALA A 296 5.14 -1.60 -16.21
N ARG A 297 4.85 -0.73 -17.18
CA ARG A 297 5.54 -0.68 -18.48
C ARG A 297 6.72 0.30 -18.44
#